data_AF-A0A7X3M6R5-F1
#
_entry.id   AF-A0A7X3M6R5-F1
#
_cell.length_a   1.000
_cell.length_b   1.000
_cell.length_c   1.000
_cell.angle_alpha   90.00
_cell.angle_beta   90.00
_cell.angle_gamma   90.00
#
_symmetry.space_group_name_H-M   'P 1'
#
loop_
_entity.id
_entity.type
_entity.pdbx_description
1 polymer ?
#
loop_
_entity_poly.entity_id
_entity_poly.type
_entity_poly.pdbx_seq_one_letter_code
_entity_poly.pdbx_strand_id
1 'polypeptide(L)'
;MKTKLAIAIVGLASVLSFGASAASLVSNEQAEQLQPLNQTISVSGVDGDQTNVRQELSQKADAQGASHYRIIENNRGDTFHVTAELYK
;
A
#
# COMPACT_ATOMS: atom_id res chain seq x y z
N MET A 1 -9.90 -53.28 -18.88
CA MET A 1 -8.76 -52.41 -18.50
C MET A 1 -9.30 -51.25 -17.68
N LYS A 2 -8.59 -50.86 -16.62
CA LYS A 2 -8.94 -49.79 -15.67
C LYS A 2 -8.47 -48.45 -16.22
N THR A 3 -9.33 -47.44 -16.29
CA THR A 3 -8.88 -46.04 -16.33
C THR A 3 -9.81 -45.20 -15.46
N LYS A 4 -9.27 -44.74 -14.33
CA LYS A 4 -9.91 -43.82 -13.40
C LYS A 4 -9.71 -42.41 -13.96
N LEU A 5 -10.80 -41.74 -14.25
CA LEU A 5 -10.81 -40.36 -14.76
C LEU A 5 -10.48 -39.42 -13.58
N ALA A 6 -9.20 -39.15 -13.38
CA ALA A 6 -8.72 -38.18 -12.40
C ALA A 6 -8.83 -36.77 -12.98
N ILE A 7 -9.97 -36.12 -12.76
CA ILE A 7 -10.17 -34.71 -13.07
C ILE A 7 -9.67 -33.91 -11.86
N ALA A 8 -8.40 -33.50 -11.92
CA ALA A 8 -7.82 -32.53 -11.00
C ALA A 8 -8.14 -31.12 -11.54
N ILE A 9 -9.21 -30.49 -11.03
CA ILE A 9 -9.50 -29.07 -11.30
C ILE A 9 -8.72 -28.24 -10.27
N VAL A 10 -7.41 -28.17 -10.47
CA VAL A 10 -6.54 -27.20 -9.78
C VAL A 10 -6.57 -25.95 -10.64
N GLY A 11 -7.32 -24.93 -10.22
CA GLY A 11 -7.37 -23.71 -11.01
C GLY A 11 -8.40 -22.67 -10.61
N LEU A 12 -8.66 -22.48 -9.32
CA LEU A 12 -9.15 -21.17 -8.88
C LEU A 12 -7.93 -20.25 -8.75
N ALA A 13 -7.38 -19.86 -9.91
CA ALA A 13 -6.52 -18.71 -9.98
C ALA A 13 -7.43 -17.50 -9.74
N SER A 14 -7.58 -17.13 -8.47
CA SER A 14 -8.21 -15.89 -8.06
C SER A 14 -7.39 -14.75 -8.68
N VAL A 15 -7.83 -14.27 -9.84
CA VAL A 15 -7.33 -13.02 -10.41
C VAL A 15 -7.79 -11.94 -9.45
N LEU A 16 -6.93 -11.60 -8.49
CA LEU A 16 -7.06 -10.38 -7.72
C LEU A 16 -6.81 -9.25 -8.71
N SER A 17 -7.88 -8.77 -9.32
CA SER A 17 -7.88 -7.50 -10.03
C SER A 17 -7.65 -6.42 -8.98
N PHE A 18 -6.39 -6.05 -8.78
CA PHE A 18 -6.01 -4.83 -8.09
C PHE A 18 -6.45 -3.66 -8.98
N GLY A 19 -7.71 -3.25 -8.82
CA GLY A 19 -8.22 -2.05 -9.48
C GLY A 19 -7.40 -0.85 -9.01
N ALA A 20 -7.05 0.04 -9.94
CA ALA A 20 -6.33 1.29 -9.70
C ALA A 20 -7.06 2.14 -8.64
N SER A 21 -6.72 1.90 -7.38
CA SER A 21 -7.32 2.50 -6.21
C SER A 21 -6.17 3.18 -5.49
N ALA A 22 -6.24 4.51 -5.36
CA ALA A 22 -5.24 5.28 -4.65
C ALA A 22 -4.96 4.62 -3.29
N ALA A 23 -3.68 4.47 -2.95
CA ALA A 23 -3.28 3.70 -1.78
C ALA A 23 -4.03 4.18 -0.53
N SER A 24 -4.53 3.26 0.28
CA SER A 24 -5.33 3.59 1.46
C SER A 24 -4.48 3.61 2.73
N LEU A 25 -4.80 4.53 3.64
CA LEU A 25 -4.14 4.62 4.94
C LEU A 25 -4.56 3.44 5.82
N VAL A 26 -3.60 2.67 6.31
CA VAL A 26 -3.84 1.52 7.21
C VAL A 26 -3.22 1.74 8.60
N SER A 27 -3.87 1.19 9.62
CA SER A 27 -3.35 1.14 10.99
C SER A 27 -2.27 0.07 11.13
N ASN A 28 -1.46 0.17 12.19
CA ASN A 28 -0.44 -0.85 12.53
C ASN A 28 -0.99 -2.29 12.52
N GLU A 29 -2.15 -2.50 13.10
CA GLU A 29 -2.81 -3.81 13.24
C GLU A 29 -3.15 -4.43 11.87
N GLN A 30 -3.61 -3.60 10.94
CA GLN A 30 -3.94 -4.01 9.58
C GLN A 30 -2.66 -4.25 8.77
N ALA A 31 -1.65 -3.41 8.98
CA ALA A 31 -0.34 -3.56 8.34
C ALA A 31 0.37 -4.88 8.70
N GLU A 32 0.15 -5.44 9.90
CA GLU A 32 0.70 -6.75 10.28
C GLU A 32 0.12 -7.92 9.48
N GLN A 33 -1.12 -7.78 8.98
CA GLN A 33 -1.75 -8.77 8.11
C GLN A 33 -1.46 -8.55 6.62
N LEU A 34 -0.84 -7.42 6.28
CA LEU A 34 -0.48 -7.04 4.92
C LEU A 34 0.98 -7.39 4.63
N GLN A 35 1.31 -7.53 3.35
CA GLN A 35 2.69 -7.82 2.96
C GLN A 35 3.48 -6.50 2.88
N PRO A 36 4.48 -6.28 3.75
CA PRO A 36 5.30 -5.08 3.68
C PRO A 36 6.08 -5.08 2.37
N LEU A 37 6.05 -3.96 1.65
CA LEU A 37 6.84 -3.79 0.44
C LEU A 37 8.31 -3.48 0.73
N ASN A 38 8.67 -3.28 2.01
CA ASN A 38 10.00 -2.83 2.45
C ASN A 38 10.43 -1.54 1.74
N GLN A 39 9.45 -0.71 1.38
CA GLN A 39 9.63 0.58 0.74
C GLN A 39 8.93 1.63 1.57
N THR A 40 9.54 2.80 1.67
CA THR A 40 8.98 3.96 2.35
C THR A 40 9.01 5.14 1.41
N ILE A 41 8.01 6.00 1.54
CA ILE A 41 7.91 7.27 0.83
C ILE A 41 7.92 8.40 1.85
N SER A 42 8.61 9.48 1.54
CA SER A 42 8.62 10.67 2.36
C SER A 42 8.09 11.85 1.55
N VAL A 43 7.22 12.63 2.16
CA VAL A 43 6.72 13.91 1.64
C VAL A 43 7.21 15.00 2.56
N SER A 44 7.68 16.10 1.99
CA SER A 44 8.30 17.18 2.74
C SER A 44 7.87 18.52 2.14
N GLY A 45 7.67 19.52 3.00
CA GLY A 45 7.22 20.83 2.56
C GLY A 45 7.26 21.87 3.68
N VAL A 46 6.80 23.07 3.36
CA VAL A 46 6.72 24.21 4.29
C VAL A 46 5.35 24.29 4.95
N ASP A 47 5.30 24.82 6.18
CA ASP A 47 4.06 24.97 6.95
C ASP A 47 3.02 25.81 6.16
N GLY A 48 2.03 25.13 5.59
CA GLY A 48 1.03 25.73 4.68
C GLY A 48 0.50 24.78 3.61
N ASP A 49 1.31 23.82 3.15
CA ASP A 49 0.95 22.87 2.07
C ASP A 49 0.45 21.50 2.59
N GLN A 50 0.22 21.37 3.90
CA GLN A 50 -0.20 20.11 4.53
C GLN A 50 -1.55 19.58 4.04
N THR A 51 -2.40 20.44 3.46
CA THR A 51 -3.72 20.07 2.91
C THR A 51 -3.62 18.94 1.89
N ASN A 52 -2.53 18.88 1.12
CA ASN A 52 -2.36 17.92 0.03
C ASN A 52 -1.42 16.75 0.36
N VAL A 53 -0.77 16.75 1.53
CA VAL A 53 0.24 15.73 1.88
C VAL A 53 -0.32 14.32 1.88
N ARG A 54 -1.55 14.14 2.35
CA ARG A 54 -2.22 12.82 2.33
C ARG A 54 -2.47 12.35 0.90
N GLN A 55 -2.91 13.26 0.03
CA GLN A 55 -3.17 12.98 -1.38
C GLN A 55 -1.86 12.66 -2.12
N GLU A 56 -0.79 13.41 -1.85
CA GLU A 56 0.54 13.14 -2.39
C GLU A 56 1.10 11.80 -1.90
N LEU A 57 1.00 11.51 -0.60
CA LEU A 57 1.41 10.22 -0.05
C LEU A 57 0.66 9.06 -0.70
N SER A 58 -0.67 9.17 -0.81
CA SER A 58 -1.50 8.15 -1.43
C SER A 58 -1.15 7.94 -2.91
N GLN A 59 -0.94 9.02 -3.67
CA GLN A 59 -0.50 8.94 -5.07
C GLN A 59 0.90 8.37 -5.23
N LYS A 60 1.86 8.80 -4.39
CA LYS A 60 3.22 8.25 -4.40
C LYS A 60 3.21 6.76 -4.03
N ALA A 61 2.40 6.36 -3.06
CA ALA A 61 2.25 4.97 -2.66
C ALA A 61 1.68 4.12 -3.80
N ASP A 62 0.61 4.58 -4.45
CA ASP A 62 0.02 3.95 -5.64
C ASP A 62 1.03 3.85 -6.80
N ALA A 63 1.78 4.92 -7.07
CA ALA A 63 2.81 4.94 -8.10
C ALA A 63 3.96 3.95 -7.82
N GLN A 64 4.23 3.63 -6.56
CA GLN A 64 5.20 2.61 -6.15
C GLN A 64 4.60 1.18 -6.17
N GLY A 65 3.34 1.03 -6.58
CA GLY A 65 2.63 -0.24 -6.63
C GLY A 65 2.13 -0.73 -5.27
N ALA A 66 1.94 0.19 -4.31
CA ALA A 66 1.38 -0.10 -3.00
C ALA A 66 -0.13 0.10 -2.99
N SER A 67 -0.87 -0.89 -2.48
CA SER A 67 -2.32 -0.78 -2.25
C SER A 67 -2.61 -0.03 -0.95
N HIS A 68 -1.66 -0.05 -0.01
CA HIS A 68 -1.81 0.46 1.33
C HIS A 68 -0.56 1.18 1.80
N TYR A 69 -0.72 2.19 2.65
CA TYR A 69 0.40 2.91 3.25
C TYR A 69 0.13 3.21 4.73
N ARG A 70 1.19 3.23 5.55
CA ARG A 70 1.14 3.56 6.98
C ARG A 70 2.11 4.68 7.26
N ILE A 71 1.63 5.76 7.86
CA ILE A 71 2.50 6.85 8.30
C ILE A 71 3.30 6.36 9.52
N ILE A 72 4.63 6.32 9.38
CA ILE A 72 5.56 5.89 10.44
C ILE A 72 6.27 7.09 11.07
N GLU A 73 6.31 8.22 10.37
CA GLU A 73 6.93 9.44 10.84
C GLU A 73 6.10 10.65 10.41
N ASN A 74 5.91 11.58 11.34
CA ASN A 74 5.23 12.84 11.08
C ASN A 74 5.90 13.94 11.90
N ASN A 75 6.91 14.56 11.29
CA ASN A 75 7.63 15.69 11.85
C ASN A 75 6.92 16.98 11.46
N ARG A 76 6.60 17.81 12.47
CA ARG A 76 6.02 19.15 12.29
C ARG A 76 6.90 20.16 13.02
N GLY A 77 7.67 20.92 12.25
CA GLY A 77 8.45 22.08 12.70
C GLY A 77 8.29 23.25 11.72
N ASP A 78 9.33 24.04 11.48
CA ASP A 78 9.35 25.05 10.40
C ASP A 78 9.10 24.44 9.00
N THR A 79 9.53 23.20 8.82
CA THR A 79 9.20 22.34 7.68
C THR A 79 8.56 21.06 8.19
N PHE A 80 7.60 20.53 7.43
CA PHE A 80 7.00 19.24 7.74
C PHE A 80 7.69 18.13 6.95
N HIS A 81 7.86 16.97 7.57
CA HIS A 81 8.31 15.75 6.93
C HIS A 81 7.40 14.60 7.36
N VAL A 82 6.76 13.94 6.40
CA VAL A 82 5.89 12.80 6.67
C VAL A 82 6.43 11.61 5.91
N THR A 83 6.83 10.56 6.64
CA THR A 83 7.30 9.30 6.07
C THR A 83 6.23 8.23 6.25
N ALA A 84 5.91 7.52 5.18
CA ALA A 84 5.01 6.39 5.19
C ALA A 84 5.67 5.13 4.65
N GLU A 85 5.38 4.00 5.27
CA GLU A 85 5.73 2.67 4.82
C GLU A 85 4.64 2.11 3.90
N LEU A 86 5.07 1.36 2.90
CA LEU A 86 4.22 0.84 1.83
C LEU A 86 3.92 -0.65 2.04
N TYR A 87 2.68 -1.04 1.70
CA TYR A 87 2.20 -2.40 1.80
C TYR A 87 1.43 -2.79 0.55
N LYS A 88 1.45 -4.09 0.25
CA LYS A 88 0.74 -4.67 -0.87
C LYS A 88 -0.65 -5.15 -0.51
#